data_AF-A0A1Q3T4W7-F1
#
_entry.id   AF-A0A1Q3T4W7-F1
#
_cell.length_a   1.000
_cell.length_b   1.000
_cell.length_c   1.000
_cell.angle_alpha   90.00
_cell.angle_beta   90.00
_cell.angle_gamma   90.00
#
_symmetry.space_group_name_H-M   'P 1'
#
loop_
_entity.id
_entity.type
_entity.pdbx_description
1 polymer ?
#
loop_
_entity_poly.entity_id
_entity_poly.type
_entity_poly.pdbx_seq_one_letter_code
_entity_poly.pdbx_strand_id
1 'polypeptide(L)'
;MAFAAVVVATPRDWFLAFAVYALLVFSALVIARVPPRVVARRMTIELPFVVFALLLPFIATGPTIEVGPFTLAVEGLWGAWALLAKATLAVGAATVLISTTEPRRMVQALGQLRLPAVLTSIIGFMIRYLDLIVEETRRMRIARESRGFRARGLASWRIIAQAAGSVIVRSHARGERVHLAMLSRGGAG
;
A
#
# COMPACT_ATOMS: atom_id res chain seq x y z
N MET A 1 -6.21 -2.63 -11.12
CA MET A 1 -6.79 -1.30 -11.39
C MET A 1 -8.16 -1.38 -12.06
N ALA A 2 -8.33 -2.14 -13.15
CA ALA A 2 -9.64 -2.32 -13.79
C ALA A 2 -10.75 -2.81 -12.82
N PHE A 3 -10.45 -3.79 -11.96
CA PHE A 3 -11.39 -4.27 -10.94
C PHE A 3 -11.88 -3.17 -9.98
N ALA A 4 -10.97 -2.36 -9.44
CA ALA A 4 -11.34 -1.26 -8.54
C ALA A 4 -12.17 -0.17 -9.25
N ALA A 5 -11.84 0.15 -10.50
CA ALA A 5 -12.60 1.10 -11.30
C ALA A 5 -14.04 0.59 -11.55
N VAL A 6 -14.20 -0.69 -11.86
CA VAL A 6 -15.52 -1.35 -12.04
C VAL A 6 -16.32 -1.34 -10.74
N VAL A 7 -15.70 -1.67 -9.61
CA VAL A 7 -16.35 -1.64 -8.29
C VAL A 7 -16.81 -0.22 -7.92
N VAL A 8 -15.99 0.80 -8.20
CA VAL A 8 -16.33 2.20 -7.93
C VAL A 8 -17.47 2.69 -8.83
N ALA A 9 -17.45 2.31 -10.11
CA ALA A 9 -18.49 2.67 -11.08
C ALA A 9 -19.83 1.94 -10.87
N THR A 10 -19.84 0.84 -10.11
CA THR A 10 -21.07 0.08 -9.83
C THR A 10 -21.99 0.90 -8.91
N PRO A 11 -23.29 1.08 -9.28
CA PRO A 11 -24.29 1.73 -8.44
C PRO A 11 -24.45 1.00 -7.09
N ARG A 12 -24.73 1.78 -6.03
CA ARG A 12 -24.81 1.27 -4.64
C ARG A 12 -25.97 0.30 -4.41
N ASP A 13 -26.97 0.31 -5.29
CA ASP A 13 -28.21 -0.48 -5.14
C ASP A 13 -28.06 -1.93 -5.63
N TRP A 14 -26.94 -2.25 -6.31
CA TRP A 14 -26.72 -3.57 -6.91
C TRP A 14 -26.00 -4.52 -5.93
N PHE A 15 -26.69 -4.92 -4.86
CA PHE A 15 -26.17 -5.81 -3.83
C PHE A 15 -25.57 -7.12 -4.38
N LEU A 16 -26.19 -7.68 -5.43
CA LEU A 16 -25.73 -8.91 -6.06
C LEU A 16 -24.36 -8.74 -6.75
N ALA A 17 -24.10 -7.56 -7.34
CA ALA A 17 -22.79 -7.27 -7.94
C ALA A 17 -21.69 -7.21 -6.86
N PHE A 18 -21.96 -6.55 -5.72
CA PHE A 18 -21.04 -6.54 -4.59
C PHE A 18 -20.79 -7.93 -4.00
N ALA A 19 -21.82 -8.78 -3.93
CA ALA A 19 -21.68 -10.17 -3.50
C ALA A 19 -20.78 -10.98 -4.45
N VAL A 20 -20.94 -10.82 -5.77
CA VAL A 20 -20.08 -11.45 -6.77
C VAL A 20 -18.63 -10.95 -6.65
N TYR A 21 -18.42 -9.65 -6.49
CA TYR A 21 -17.09 -9.08 -6.29
C TYR A 21 -16.42 -9.60 -5.00
N ALA A 22 -17.20 -9.70 -3.92
CA ALA A 22 -16.71 -10.24 -2.65
C ALA A 22 -16.31 -11.71 -2.80
N LEU A 23 -17.13 -12.52 -3.49
CA LEU A 23 -16.80 -13.91 -3.78
C LEU A 23 -15.54 -14.05 -4.64
N LEU A 24 -15.37 -13.18 -5.65
CA LEU A 24 -14.19 -13.17 -6.51
C LEU A 24 -12.92 -12.82 -5.72
N VAL A 25 -12.96 -11.78 -4.88
CA VAL A 25 -11.82 -11.41 -4.03
C VAL A 25 -11.52 -12.50 -3.00
N PHE A 26 -12.56 -13.06 -2.36
CA PHE A 26 -12.42 -14.12 -1.38
C PHE A 26 -11.82 -15.39 -1.98
N SER A 27 -12.35 -15.86 -3.11
CA SER A 27 -11.81 -17.02 -3.83
C SER A 27 -10.36 -16.76 -4.27
N ALA A 28 -10.04 -15.57 -4.77
CA ALA A 28 -8.66 -15.22 -5.11
C ALA A 28 -7.72 -15.25 -3.89
N LEU A 29 -8.16 -14.76 -2.71
CA LEU A 29 -7.38 -14.84 -1.46
C LEU A 29 -7.13 -16.29 -1.03
N VAL A 30 -8.14 -17.15 -1.16
CA VAL A 30 -8.04 -18.59 -0.84
C VAL A 30 -7.12 -19.31 -1.82
N ILE A 31 -7.29 -19.09 -3.13
CA ILE A 31 -6.46 -19.69 -4.18
C ILE A 31 -4.99 -19.25 -4.04
N ALA A 32 -4.76 -17.96 -3.74
CA ALA A 32 -3.43 -17.41 -3.49
C ALA A 32 -2.84 -17.84 -2.13
N ARG A 33 -3.58 -18.61 -1.32
CA ARG A 33 -3.18 -19.11 0.00
C ARG A 33 -2.64 -18.00 0.92
N VAL A 34 -3.26 -16.81 0.85
CA VAL A 34 -2.82 -15.67 1.66
C VAL A 34 -3.11 -15.97 3.13
N PRO A 35 -2.11 -15.90 4.04
CA PRO A 35 -2.34 -16.20 5.44
C PRO A 35 -3.41 -15.27 6.03
N PRO A 36 -4.39 -15.78 6.80
CA PRO A 36 -5.46 -14.95 7.38
C PRO A 36 -4.93 -13.79 8.23
N ARG A 37 -3.78 -13.99 8.88
CA ARG A 37 -3.09 -12.94 9.66
C ARG A 37 -2.64 -11.76 8.79
N VAL A 38 -2.21 -12.01 7.56
CA VAL A 38 -1.82 -10.95 6.62
C VAL A 38 -3.05 -10.18 6.16
N VAL A 39 -4.15 -10.88 5.87
CA VAL A 39 -5.42 -10.25 5.51
C VAL A 39 -5.94 -9.39 6.65
N ALA A 40 -6.03 -9.93 7.87
CA ALA A 40 -6.51 -9.20 9.05
C ALA A 40 -5.67 -7.95 9.34
N ARG A 41 -4.34 -8.03 9.24
CA ARG A 41 -3.45 -6.88 9.42
C ARG A 41 -3.62 -5.82 8.34
N ARG A 42 -3.97 -6.21 7.11
CA ARG A 42 -4.24 -5.28 6.01
C ARG A 42 -5.62 -4.65 6.11
N MET A 43 -6.61 -5.37 6.64
CA MET A 43 -7.93 -4.82 6.95
C MET A 43 -7.85 -3.72 8.03
N THR A 44 -6.79 -3.68 8.85
CA THR A 44 -6.55 -2.57 9.78
C THR A 44 -6.38 -1.21 9.06
N ILE A 45 -5.98 -1.21 7.78
CA ILE A 45 -5.89 0.01 6.95
C ILE A 45 -7.29 0.58 6.65
N GLU A 46 -8.33 -0.25 6.72
CA GLU A 46 -9.72 0.15 6.48
C GLU A 46 -10.35 0.88 7.68
N LEU A 47 -9.79 0.77 8.88
CA LEU A 47 -10.33 1.37 10.10
C LEU A 47 -10.78 2.84 9.97
N PRO A 48 -10.00 3.77 9.38
CA PRO A 48 -10.48 5.14 9.19
C PRO A 48 -11.76 5.20 8.36
N PHE A 49 -11.90 4.36 7.31
CA PHE A 49 -13.11 4.29 6.49
C PHE A 49 -14.30 3.73 7.28
N VAL A 50 -14.07 2.75 8.17
CA VAL A 50 -15.11 2.25 9.08
C VAL A 50 -15.59 3.34 10.02
N VAL A 51 -14.67 4.12 10.59
CA VAL A 51 -15.01 5.28 11.43
C VAL A 51 -15.84 6.29 10.65
N PHE A 52 -15.44 6.65 9.42
CA PHE A 52 -16.22 7.55 8.58
C PHE A 52 -17.60 6.98 8.23
N ALA A 53 -17.68 5.69 7.87
CA ALA A 53 -18.93 5.03 7.56
C ALA A 53 -19.90 5.04 8.75
N LEU A 54 -19.40 4.86 9.97
CA LEU A 54 -20.22 4.95 11.19
C LEU A 54 -20.72 6.36 11.48
N LEU A 55 -20.00 7.40 11.04
CA LEU A 55 -20.39 8.79 11.22
C LEU A 55 -21.39 9.29 10.16
N LEU A 56 -21.35 8.75 8.94
CA LEU A 56 -22.21 9.19 7.84
C LEU A 56 -23.72 9.20 8.18
N PRO A 57 -24.30 8.18 8.85
CA PRO A 57 -25.70 8.20 9.25
C PRO A 57 -26.09 9.34 10.21
N PHE A 58 -25.14 9.89 10.97
CA PHE A 58 -25.39 10.97 11.93
C PHE A 58 -25.12 12.37 11.36
N ILE A 59 -24.26 12.48 10.35
CA ILE A 59 -23.84 13.76 9.77
C ILE A 59 -24.66 14.08 8.51
N ALA A 60 -25.13 13.08 7.77
CA ALA A 60 -25.84 13.30 6.52
C ALA A 60 -27.17 14.03 6.75
N THR A 61 -27.42 15.06 5.95
CA THR A 61 -28.69 15.79 5.92
C THR A 61 -29.66 15.12 4.95
N GLY A 62 -30.87 14.82 5.41
CA GLY A 62 -31.86 14.11 4.58
C GLY A 62 -32.99 13.50 5.41
N PRO A 63 -33.87 12.71 4.78
CA PRO A 63 -34.93 11.99 5.50
C PRO A 63 -34.30 11.05 6.55
N THR A 64 -34.73 11.22 7.81
CA THR A 64 -34.25 10.45 8.95
C THR A 64 -35.23 9.34 9.31
N ILE A 65 -34.69 8.21 9.73
CA ILE A 65 -35.42 7.11 10.36
C ILE A 65 -35.04 7.06 11.83
N GLU A 66 -36.04 6.89 12.69
CA GLU A 66 -35.82 6.67 14.11
C GLU A 66 -35.60 5.18 14.35
N VAL A 67 -34.42 4.83 14.87
CA VAL A 67 -34.08 3.46 15.24
C VAL A 67 -33.71 3.47 16.72
N GLY A 68 -34.70 3.26 17.58
CA GLY A 68 -34.53 3.35 19.03
C GLY A 68 -34.19 4.79 19.48
N PRO A 69 -33.12 5.02 20.28
CA PRO A 69 -32.76 6.37 20.74
C PRO A 69 -31.98 7.19 19.69
N PHE A 70 -31.76 6.66 18.49
CA PHE A 70 -30.93 7.29 17.46
C PHE A 70 -31.76 7.69 16.24
N THR A 71 -31.53 8.91 15.75
CA THR A 71 -32.03 9.43 14.47
C THR A 71 -30.95 9.24 13.41
N LEU A 72 -31.22 8.38 12.43
CA LEU A 72 -30.26 8.03 11.37
C LEU A 72 -30.76 8.53 10.02
N ALA A 73 -29.91 9.22 9.27
CA ALA A 73 -30.23 9.62 7.90
C ALA A 73 -30.18 8.42 6.96
N VAL A 74 -31.25 8.20 6.18
CA VAL A 74 -31.35 7.08 5.21
C VAL A 74 -30.22 7.15 4.18
N GLU A 75 -29.95 8.35 3.65
CA GLU A 75 -28.84 8.58 2.71
C GLU A 75 -27.47 8.33 3.35
N GLY A 76 -27.32 8.65 4.64
CA GLY A 76 -26.11 8.35 5.40
C GLY A 76 -25.89 6.85 5.59
N LEU A 77 -26.97 6.07 5.75
CA LEU A 77 -26.91 4.61 5.84
C LEU A 77 -26.49 3.96 4.51
N TRP A 78 -27.06 4.44 3.39
CA TRP A 78 -26.65 4.02 2.05
C TRP A 78 -25.19 4.40 1.74
N GLY A 79 -24.78 5.61 2.16
CA GLY A 79 -23.40 6.07 2.06
C GLY A 79 -22.45 5.19 2.88
N ALA A 80 -22.81 4.86 4.12
CA ALA A 80 -22.04 3.97 5.00
C ALA A 80 -21.86 2.58 4.38
N TRP A 81 -22.94 1.96 3.90
CA TRP A 81 -22.89 0.67 3.22
C TRP A 81 -21.96 0.70 2.00
N ALA A 82 -22.16 1.69 1.11
CA ALA A 82 -21.36 1.79 -0.11
C ALA A 82 -19.88 2.04 0.19
N LEU A 83 -19.58 2.85 1.20
CA LEU A 83 -18.22 3.14 1.63
C LEU A 83 -17.52 1.88 2.14
N LEU A 84 -18.17 1.14 3.05
CA LEU A 84 -17.64 -0.11 3.59
C LEU A 84 -17.44 -1.16 2.49
N ALA A 85 -18.47 -1.42 1.69
CA ALA A 85 -18.40 -2.43 0.64
C ALA A 85 -17.27 -2.14 -0.36
N LYS A 86 -17.15 -0.88 -0.82
CA LYS A 86 -16.10 -0.48 -1.77
C LYS A 86 -14.71 -0.52 -1.11
N ALA A 87 -14.58 -0.07 0.14
CA ALA A 87 -13.31 -0.07 0.86
C ALA A 87 -12.80 -1.50 1.10
N THR A 88 -13.63 -2.40 1.62
CA THR A 88 -13.28 -3.80 1.87
C THR A 88 -12.86 -4.49 0.57
N LEU A 89 -13.60 -4.31 -0.53
CA LEU A 89 -13.25 -4.89 -1.83
C LEU A 89 -11.95 -4.35 -2.39
N ALA A 90 -11.70 -3.05 -2.25
CA ALA A 90 -10.46 -2.42 -2.71
C ALA A 90 -9.25 -2.93 -1.93
N VAL A 91 -9.33 -2.99 -0.60
CA VAL A 91 -8.27 -3.50 0.27
C VAL A 91 -8.03 -4.99 0.02
N GLY A 92 -9.09 -5.77 -0.14
CA GLY A 92 -9.00 -7.21 -0.46
C GLY A 92 -8.31 -7.45 -1.82
N ALA A 93 -8.74 -6.75 -2.87
CA ALA A 93 -8.12 -6.87 -4.19
C ALA A 93 -6.66 -6.41 -4.20
N ALA A 94 -6.34 -5.30 -3.51
CA ALA A 94 -4.96 -4.85 -3.35
C ALA A 94 -4.10 -5.88 -2.60
N THR A 95 -4.68 -6.54 -1.58
CA THR A 95 -4.01 -7.62 -0.84
C THR A 95 -3.69 -8.79 -1.76
N VAL A 96 -4.64 -9.26 -2.57
CA VAL A 96 -4.41 -10.31 -3.58
C VAL A 96 -3.26 -9.92 -4.51
N LEU A 97 -3.30 -8.70 -5.05
CA LEU A 97 -2.29 -8.23 -6.00
C LEU A 97 -0.88 -8.23 -5.39
N ILE A 98 -0.74 -7.65 -4.20
CA ILE A 98 0.55 -7.54 -3.51
C ILE A 98 1.07 -8.91 -3.05
N SER A 99 0.17 -9.85 -2.73
CA SER A 99 0.54 -11.20 -2.30
C SER A 99 0.90 -12.14 -3.46
N THR A 100 0.39 -11.91 -4.66
CA THR A 100 0.60 -12.80 -5.81
C THR A 100 1.61 -12.27 -6.83
N THR A 101 1.92 -10.98 -6.81
CA THR A 101 2.74 -10.34 -7.84
C THR A 101 4.03 -9.76 -7.27
N GLU A 102 5.16 -10.15 -7.86
CA GLU A 102 6.46 -9.58 -7.53
C GLU A 102 6.57 -8.11 -7.98
N PRO A 103 7.16 -7.22 -7.17
CA PRO A 103 7.31 -5.79 -7.51
C PRO A 103 7.97 -5.57 -8.88
N ARG A 104 8.95 -6.39 -9.25
CA ARG A 104 9.64 -6.31 -10.54
C ARG A 104 8.69 -6.60 -11.72
N ARG A 105 7.79 -7.57 -11.58
CA ARG A 105 6.78 -7.88 -12.60
C ARG A 105 5.76 -6.75 -12.71
N MET A 106 5.42 -6.09 -11.60
CA MET A 106 4.57 -4.90 -11.63
C MET A 106 5.19 -3.77 -12.47
N VAL A 107 6.50 -3.52 -12.33
CA VAL A 107 7.21 -2.50 -13.15
C VAL A 107 7.26 -2.88 -14.62
N GLN A 108 7.44 -4.16 -14.93
CA GLN A 108 7.39 -4.63 -16.32
C GLN A 108 6.01 -4.43 -16.94
N ALA A 109 4.94 -4.75 -16.18
CA ALA A 109 3.56 -4.51 -16.61
C ALA A 109 3.29 -3.01 -16.83
N LEU A 110 3.86 -2.14 -15.99
CA LEU A 110 3.79 -0.69 -16.18
C LEU A 110 4.42 -0.24 -17.52
N GLY A 111 5.52 -0.85 -17.94
CA GLY A 111 6.10 -0.59 -19.27
C GLY A 111 5.18 -1.00 -20.42
N GLN A 112 4.44 -2.12 -20.28
CA GLN A 112 3.45 -2.55 -21.26
C GLN A 112 2.24 -1.60 -21.35
N LEU A 113 1.96 -0.86 -20.28
CA LEU A 113 0.96 0.20 -20.20
C LEU A 113 1.42 1.55 -20.80
N ARG A 114 2.46 1.52 -21.65
CA ARG A 114 3.04 2.69 -22.35
C ARG A 114 3.69 3.73 -21.44
N LEU A 115 4.15 3.36 -20.25
CA LEU A 115 5.04 4.25 -19.48
C LEU A 115 6.38 4.41 -20.20
N PRO A 116 6.95 5.63 -20.25
CA PRO A 116 8.25 5.88 -20.86
C PRO A 116 9.34 4.95 -20.30
N ALA A 117 10.22 4.46 -21.19
CA ALA A 117 11.30 3.53 -20.83
C ALA A 117 12.17 4.06 -19.68
N VAL A 118 12.45 5.37 -19.68
CA VAL A 118 13.21 6.07 -18.62
C VAL A 118 12.55 5.93 -17.25
N LEU A 119 11.23 6.04 -17.15
CA LEU A 119 10.54 5.87 -15.87
C LEU A 119 10.59 4.40 -15.40
N THR A 120 10.37 3.46 -16.32
CA THR A 120 10.43 2.04 -15.98
C THR A 120 11.84 1.60 -15.55
N SER A 121 12.89 2.16 -16.17
CA SER A 121 14.28 1.88 -15.79
C SER A 121 14.60 2.47 -14.41
N ILE A 122 14.22 3.73 -14.15
CA ILE A 122 14.39 4.37 -12.85
C ILE A 122 13.69 3.55 -11.76
N ILE A 123 12.41 3.20 -11.94
CA ILE A 123 11.68 2.42 -10.93
C ILE A 123 12.31 1.02 -10.76
N GLY A 124 12.73 0.39 -11.85
CA GLY A 124 13.42 -0.91 -11.80
C GLY A 124 14.73 -0.86 -11.01
N PHE A 125 15.54 0.19 -11.22
CA PHE A 125 16.75 0.44 -10.43
C PHE A 125 16.40 0.71 -8.96
N MET A 126 15.37 1.52 -8.69
CA MET A 126 14.92 1.81 -7.32
C MET A 126 14.55 0.53 -6.56
N ILE A 127 13.80 -0.39 -7.17
CA ILE A 127 13.44 -1.68 -6.53
C ILE A 127 14.70 -2.48 -6.20
N ARG A 128 15.65 -2.59 -7.15
CA ARG A 128 16.90 -3.32 -6.93
C ARG A 128 17.76 -2.70 -5.83
N TYR A 129 17.80 -1.37 -5.74
CA TYR A 129 18.60 -0.65 -4.76
C TYR A 129 17.93 -0.58 -3.39
N LEU A 130 16.61 -0.67 -3.32
CA LEU A 130 15.87 -0.69 -2.06
C LEU A 130 16.32 -1.88 -1.20
N ASP A 131 16.37 -3.08 -1.76
CA ASP A 131 16.80 -4.29 -1.04
C ASP A 131 18.22 -4.14 -0.47
N LEU A 132 19.11 -3.56 -1.25
CA LEU A 132 20.48 -3.25 -0.84
C LEU A 132 20.51 -2.25 0.32
N ILE A 133 19.75 -1.15 0.22
CA ILE A 133 19.71 -0.09 1.25
C ILE A 133 19.10 -0.64 2.54
N VAL A 134 18.07 -1.48 2.45
CA VAL A 134 17.47 -2.17 3.59
C VAL A 134 18.49 -3.06 4.28
N GLU A 135 19.25 -3.85 3.53
CA GLU A 135 20.28 -4.72 4.10
C GLU A 135 21.44 -3.93 4.71
N GLU A 136 21.87 -2.83 4.09
CA GLU A 136 22.85 -1.92 4.67
C GLU A 136 22.37 -1.31 5.99
N THR A 137 21.13 -0.79 6.01
CA THR A 137 20.51 -0.22 7.20
C THR A 137 20.37 -1.26 8.31
N ARG A 138 20.02 -2.51 7.95
CA ARG A 138 19.94 -3.64 8.87
C ARG A 138 21.31 -3.97 9.48
N ARG A 139 22.36 -4.08 8.66
CA ARG A 139 23.74 -4.32 9.15
C ARG A 139 24.20 -3.23 10.11
N MET A 140 23.92 -1.97 9.81
CA MET A 140 24.25 -0.87 10.70
C MET A 140 23.45 -0.89 12.00
N ARG A 141 22.19 -1.31 11.95
CA ARG A 141 21.38 -1.51 13.15
C ARG A 141 22.00 -2.59 14.04
N ILE A 142 22.32 -3.75 13.48
CA ILE A 142 22.97 -4.85 14.21
C ILE A 142 24.30 -4.39 14.84
N ALA A 143 25.16 -3.73 14.07
CA ALA A 143 26.45 -3.23 14.57
C ALA A 143 26.30 -2.24 15.74
N ARG A 144 25.25 -1.39 15.72
CA ARG A 144 24.95 -0.49 16.84
C ARG A 144 24.49 -1.27 18.06
N GLU A 145 23.54 -2.20 17.88
CA GLU A 145 23.03 -3.05 18.96
C GLU A 145 24.15 -3.86 19.64
N SER A 146 25.11 -4.39 18.87
CA SER A 146 26.29 -5.11 19.39
C SER A 146 27.23 -4.23 20.22
N ARG A 147 27.28 -2.92 19.95
CA ARG A 147 28.07 -1.94 20.73
C ARG A 147 27.34 -1.44 21.98
N GLY A 148 26.23 -2.08 22.36
CA GLY A 148 25.43 -1.72 23.53
C GLY A 148 24.44 -0.58 23.29
N PHE A 149 24.24 -0.14 22.04
CA PHE A 149 23.23 0.88 21.74
C PHE A 149 21.82 0.33 21.93
N ARG A 150 21.06 0.96 22.84
CA ARG A 150 19.61 0.77 22.97
C ARG A 150 18.92 2.09 22.65
N ALA A 151 17.97 2.06 21.71
CA ALA A 151 17.19 3.24 21.36
C ALA A 151 16.25 3.62 22.52
N ARG A 152 16.69 4.51 23.40
CA ARG A 152 15.89 5.08 24.50
C ARG A 152 15.88 6.60 24.35
N GLY A 153 14.68 7.16 24.14
CA GLY A 153 14.44 8.61 24.14
C GLY A 153 15.03 9.40 22.97
N LEU A 154 14.94 10.74 23.08
CA LEU A 154 15.34 11.69 22.04
C LEU A 154 16.85 11.64 21.72
N ALA A 155 17.70 11.27 22.69
CA ALA A 155 19.14 11.12 22.45
C ALA A 155 19.47 10.08 21.37
N SER A 156 18.60 9.09 21.19
CA SER A 156 18.73 8.05 20.15
C SER A 156 18.53 8.60 18.74
N TRP A 157 17.80 9.71 18.59
CA TRP A 157 17.52 10.32 17.29
C TRP A 157 18.79 10.83 16.63
N ARG A 158 19.74 11.39 17.41
CA ARG A 158 21.02 11.86 16.86
C ARG A 158 21.81 10.73 16.22
N ILE A 159 21.84 9.57 16.87
CA ILE A 159 22.55 8.38 16.38
C ILE A 159 21.83 7.75 15.18
N ILE A 160 20.49 7.78 15.17
CA ILE A 160 19.69 7.33 14.01
C ILE A 160 19.90 8.27 12.82
N ALA A 161 19.92 9.59 13.04
CA ALA A 161 20.15 10.58 12.00
C ALA A 161 21.56 10.45 11.39
N GLN A 162 22.59 10.19 12.21
CA GLN A 162 23.93 9.87 11.70
C GLN A 162 23.94 8.62 10.83
N ALA A 163 23.21 7.57 11.26
CA ALA A 163 23.09 6.36 10.46
C ALA A 163 22.39 6.65 9.12
N ALA A 164 21.28 7.39 9.13
CA ALA A 164 20.58 7.79 7.91
C ALA A 164 21.47 8.61 6.97
N GLY A 165 22.21 9.61 7.50
CA GLY A 165 23.16 10.41 6.74
C GLY A 165 24.24 9.55 6.06
N SER A 166 24.78 8.56 6.77
CA SER A 166 25.79 7.66 6.18
C SER A 166 25.23 6.77 5.06
N VAL A 167 23.95 6.39 5.11
CA VAL A 167 23.28 5.66 4.02
C VAL A 167 23.10 6.57 2.81
N ILE A 168 22.74 7.84 3.02
CA ILE A 168 22.61 8.82 1.94
C ILE A 168 23.95 9.05 1.24
N VAL A 169 25.03 9.33 2.00
CA VAL A 169 26.36 9.56 1.41
C VAL A 169 26.84 8.34 0.61
N ARG A 170 26.66 7.13 1.15
CA ARG A 170 27.08 5.89 0.46
C ARG A 170 26.22 5.57 -0.75
N SER A 171 24.91 5.80 -0.69
CA SER A 171 24.03 5.61 -1.85
C SER A 171 24.34 6.61 -2.96
N HIS A 172 24.64 7.87 -2.65
CA HIS A 172 25.10 8.86 -3.63
C HIS A 172 26.41 8.45 -4.30
N ALA A 173 27.44 8.14 -3.52
CA ALA A 173 28.74 7.70 -4.05
C ALA A 173 28.64 6.39 -4.86
N ARG A 174 27.68 5.52 -4.53
CA ARG A 174 27.38 4.33 -5.33
C ARG A 174 26.66 4.66 -6.63
N GLY A 175 25.72 5.60 -6.61
CA GLY A 175 25.03 6.10 -7.80
C GLY A 175 26.02 6.67 -8.81
N GLU A 176 26.99 7.45 -8.36
CA GLU A 176 28.02 8.04 -9.22
C GLU A 176 28.94 6.99 -9.85
N ARG A 177 29.39 6.00 -9.07
CA ARG A 177 30.16 4.86 -9.60
C ARG A 177 29.38 4.07 -10.65
N VAL A 178 28.07 3.91 -10.45
CA VAL A 178 27.21 3.19 -11.40
C VAL A 178 26.96 4.01 -12.64
N HIS A 179 26.76 5.32 -12.51
CA HIS A 179 26.63 6.23 -13.64
C HIS A 179 27.88 6.21 -14.52
N LEU A 180 29.07 6.31 -13.92
CA LEU A 180 30.34 6.19 -14.65
C LEU A 180 30.49 4.82 -15.34
N ALA A 181 30.07 3.74 -14.68
CA ALA A 181 30.07 2.40 -15.25
C ALA A 181 29.02 2.20 -16.37
N MET A 182 27.95 3.00 -16.38
CA MET A 182 26.96 3.00 -17.47
C MET A 182 27.53 3.74 -18.68
N LEU A 183 28.16 4.91 -18.47
CA LEU A 183 28.83 5.67 -19.51
C LEU A 183 29.93 4.84 -20.20
N SER A 184 30.73 4.08 -19.44
CA SER A 184 31.79 3.24 -20.01
C SER A 184 31.30 2.03 -20.83
N ARG A 185 30.04 1.62 -20.66
CA ARG A 185 29.40 0.56 -21.46
C ARG A 185 28.58 1.11 -22.64
N GLY A 186 28.72 2.40 -22.96
CA GLY A 186 27.98 3.07 -24.04
C GLY A 186 26.59 3.54 -23.65
N GLY A 187 26.28 3.60 -22.35
CA GLY A 187 24.95 3.96 -21.85
C GLY A 187 24.72 5.48 -21.76
N ALA A 188 24.13 6.05 -22.81
CA ALA A 188 23.25 7.21 -22.72
C ALA A 188 21.84 6.74 -23.13
N GLY A 189 20.92 6.68 -22.17
CA GLY A 189 19.54 6.23 -22.36
C GLY A 189 18.78 6.09 -21.05
#